data_AF-A0A2J8A0D6-F1
#
_entry.id   AF-A0A2J8A0D6-F1
#
_cell.length_a   1.000
_cell.length_b   1.000
_cell.length_c   1.000
_cell.angle_alpha   90.00
_cell.angle_beta   90.00
_cell.angle_gamma   90.00
#
_symmetry.space_group_name_H-M   'P 1'
#
loop_
_entity.id
_entity.type
_entity.pdbx_description
1 polymer ?
#
loop_
_entity_poly.entity_id
_entity_poly.type
_entity_poly.pdbx_seq_one_letter_code
_entity_poly.pdbx_strand_id
1 'polypeptide(L)'
;MCCTAAQGCGILSPSWLQGASFEGTVETQGVPAYKWRRDGLQPNYYFATANEAQVPLELDQMPNDRQTLWPDTFRSGAPPPGVFQLPVDCKPRCPLTSVCTIASLL
;
A
#
# COMPACT_ATOMS: atom_id res chain seq x y z
N MET A 1 -15.94 -14.16 2.62
CA MET A 1 -15.29 -12.89 2.22
C MET A 1 -13.95 -12.83 2.92
N CYS A 2 -12.84 -13.10 2.22
CA CYS A 2 -11.53 -13.35 2.85
C CYS A 2 -10.78 -12.11 3.36
N CYS A 3 -11.20 -10.90 2.98
CA CYS A 3 -10.51 -9.68 3.36
C CYS A 3 -11.50 -8.51 3.31
N THR A 4 -11.92 -8.03 4.47
CA THR A 4 -12.71 -6.80 4.61
C THR A 4 -11.83 -5.66 5.12
N ALA A 5 -12.27 -4.42 4.91
CA ALA A 5 -11.64 -3.27 5.53
C ALA A 5 -11.61 -3.39 7.07
N ALA A 6 -12.64 -3.98 7.67
CA ALA A 6 -12.71 -4.26 9.11
C ALA A 6 -11.64 -5.26 9.58
N GLN A 7 -11.17 -6.14 8.70
CA GLN A 7 -10.10 -7.10 8.96
C GLN A 7 -8.71 -6.55 8.58
N GLY A 8 -8.60 -5.24 8.30
CA GLY A 8 -7.34 -4.59 7.95
C GLY A 8 -6.96 -4.66 6.47
N CYS A 9 -7.78 -5.27 5.61
CA CYS A 9 -7.54 -5.33 4.17
C CYS A 9 -8.17 -4.15 3.41
N GLY A 10 -8.28 -2.99 4.05
CA GLY A 10 -8.87 -1.78 3.47
C GLY A 10 -7.88 -0.99 2.62
N ILE A 11 -8.38 -0.04 1.84
CA ILE A 11 -7.54 0.91 1.11
C ILE A 11 -6.83 1.80 2.14
N LEU A 12 -5.51 1.99 1.99
CA LEU A 12 -4.77 2.97 2.78
C LEU A 12 -5.19 4.38 2.37
N SER A 13 -5.72 5.15 3.32
CA SER A 13 -6.04 6.56 3.09
C SER A 13 -4.75 7.36 2.90
N PRO A 14 -4.75 8.49 2.17
CA PRO A 14 -3.57 9.36 2.07
C PRO A 14 -3.02 9.83 3.43
N SER A 15 -3.84 9.78 4.48
CA SER A 15 -3.47 10.12 5.86
C SER A 15 -2.89 8.96 6.69
N TRP A 16 -2.72 7.76 6.12
CA TRP A 16 -2.35 6.57 6.90
C TRP A 16 -1.01 6.71 7.66
N LEU A 17 -0.09 7.53 7.14
CA LEU A 17 1.22 7.81 7.73
C LEU A 17 1.18 8.93 8.80
N GLN A 18 0.03 9.53 9.05
CA GLN A 18 -0.10 10.59 10.05
C GLN A 18 0.28 10.08 11.45
N GLY A 19 1.19 10.80 12.12
CA GLY A 19 1.72 10.42 13.43
C GLY A 19 2.71 9.25 13.39
N ALA A 20 3.33 8.98 12.22
CA ALA A 20 4.49 8.10 12.13
C ALA A 20 5.70 8.72 12.85
N SER A 21 6.59 7.86 13.35
CA SER A 21 7.87 8.26 13.93
C SER A 21 8.91 8.38 12.82
N PHE A 22 9.60 9.51 12.74
CA PHE A 22 10.75 9.65 11.87
C PHE A 22 11.94 8.90 12.48
N GLU A 23 12.50 7.95 11.76
CA GLU A 23 13.62 7.11 12.23
C GLU A 23 14.99 7.54 11.66
N GLY A 24 15.01 8.56 10.78
CA GLY A 24 16.23 9.13 10.23
C GLY A 24 16.32 9.05 8.72
N THR A 25 17.50 9.40 8.21
CA THR A 25 17.86 9.30 6.80
C THR A 25 18.72 8.06 6.59
N VAL A 26 18.37 7.23 5.61
CA VAL A 26 19.05 5.99 5.24
C VAL A 26 19.33 5.96 3.74
N GLU A 27 20.23 5.11 3.27
CA GLU A 27 20.38 4.81 1.84
C GLU A 27 19.37 3.73 1.43
N THR A 28 18.61 3.96 0.36
CA THR A 28 17.66 2.99 -0.19
C THR A 28 17.54 3.21 -1.70
N GLN A 29 17.59 2.12 -2.48
CA GLN A 29 17.64 2.19 -3.95
C GLN A 29 18.77 3.09 -4.50
N GLY A 30 19.88 3.21 -3.76
CA GLY A 30 21.03 4.04 -4.15
C GLY A 30 20.79 5.56 -4.05
N VAL A 31 19.74 5.98 -3.34
CA VAL A 31 19.50 7.40 -3.01
C VAL A 31 19.27 7.59 -1.51
N PRO A 32 19.57 8.79 -0.98
CA PRO A 32 19.17 9.16 0.38
C PRO A 32 17.64 9.14 0.53
N ALA A 33 17.16 8.50 1.58
CA ALA A 33 15.74 8.29 1.86
C ALA A 33 15.40 8.62 3.31
N TYR A 34 14.26 9.28 3.52
CA TYR A 34 13.64 9.42 4.84
C TYR A 34 12.93 8.12 5.20
N LYS A 35 13.19 7.62 6.41
CA LYS A 35 12.53 6.44 6.97
C LYS A 35 11.52 6.84 8.04
N TRP A 36 10.30 6.34 7.90
CA TRP A 36 9.21 6.55 8.85
C TRP A 36 8.67 5.22 9.34
N ARG A 37 8.33 5.12 10.63
CA ARG A 37 7.68 3.96 11.22
C ARG A 37 6.25 4.27 11.64
N ARG A 38 5.31 3.43 11.23
CA ARG A 38 3.92 3.46 11.66
C ARG A 38 3.43 2.04 11.95
N ASP A 39 3.17 1.77 13.21
CA ASP A 39 2.66 0.46 13.61
C ASP A 39 1.16 0.37 13.29
N GLY A 40 0.77 -0.72 12.63
CA GLY A 40 -0.61 -1.16 12.46
C GLY A 40 -0.85 -2.42 13.29
N LEU A 41 -1.37 -3.48 12.66
CA LEU A 41 -1.32 -4.84 13.25
C LEU A 41 0.11 -5.41 13.33
N GLN A 42 1.04 -4.79 12.61
CA GLN A 42 2.46 -5.13 12.55
C GLN A 42 3.28 -3.84 12.33
N PRO A 43 4.61 -3.84 12.58
CA PRO A 43 5.47 -2.71 12.23
C PRO A 43 5.44 -2.46 10.72
N ASN A 44 5.22 -1.20 10.32
CA ASN A 44 5.35 -0.80 8.92
C ASN A 44 6.37 0.33 8.81
N TYR A 45 7.28 0.21 7.85
CA TYR A 45 8.27 1.21 7.51
C TYR A 45 7.98 1.78 6.12
N TYR A 46 7.94 3.10 6.04
CA TYR A 46 7.77 3.83 4.78
C TYR A 46 9.04 4.60 4.46
N PHE A 47 9.49 4.46 3.22
CA PHE A 47 10.69 5.10 2.70
C PHE A 47 10.33 6.00 1.53
N ALA A 48 10.82 7.23 1.56
CA ALA A 48 10.66 8.20 0.49
C ALA A 48 11.96 8.99 0.27
N THR A 49 12.16 9.55 -0.93
CA THR A 49 13.36 10.35 -1.23
C THR A 49 13.57 11.45 -0.18
N ALA A 50 14.83 11.65 0.24
CA ALA A 50 15.20 12.65 1.25
C ALA A 50 15.29 14.07 0.67
N ASN A 51 14.21 14.54 0.05
CA ASN A 51 14.06 15.87 -0.53
C ASN A 51 12.60 16.36 -0.38
N GLU A 52 12.31 17.56 -0.86
CA GLU A 52 10.98 18.16 -0.75
C GLU A 52 9.89 17.35 -1.47
N ALA A 53 10.23 16.65 -2.56
CA ALA A 53 9.27 15.88 -3.35
C ALA A 53 8.81 14.59 -2.63
N GLN A 54 9.62 14.04 -1.73
CA GLN A 54 9.33 12.83 -0.95
C GLN A 54 8.69 11.70 -1.79
N VAL A 55 9.30 11.39 -2.93
CA VAL A 55 8.80 10.35 -3.84
C VAL A 55 8.89 8.98 -3.14
N PRO A 56 7.81 8.16 -3.14
CA PRO A 56 7.82 6.85 -2.51
C PRO A 56 8.90 5.94 -3.09
N LEU A 57 9.59 5.20 -2.21
CA LEU A 57 10.63 4.23 -2.58
C LEU A 57 10.30 2.82 -2.09
N GLU A 58 9.82 2.67 -0.85
CA GLU A 58 9.57 1.35 -0.29
C GLU A 58 8.50 1.40 0.79
N LEU A 59 7.72 0.32 0.87
CA LEU A 59 6.86 -0.01 2.01
C LEU A 59 7.25 -1.40 2.52
N ASP A 60 7.79 -1.46 3.74
CA ASP A 60 8.18 -2.70 4.40
C ASP A 60 7.23 -3.00 5.57
N GLN A 61 6.40 -4.02 5.41
CA GLN A 61 5.37 -4.44 6.35
C GLN A 61 5.84 -5.73 7.05
N MET A 62 6.76 -5.54 7.99
CA MET A 62 7.44 -6.65 8.64
C MET A 62 6.50 -7.57 9.41
N PRO A 63 6.79 -8.90 9.44
CA PRO A 63 7.84 -9.59 8.69
C PRO A 63 7.36 -10.09 7.31
N ASN A 64 6.17 -9.68 6.89
CA ASN A 64 5.36 -10.43 5.94
C ASN A 64 5.50 -9.96 4.48
N ASP A 65 5.72 -8.67 4.27
CA ASP A 65 5.73 -8.11 2.92
C ASP A 65 6.69 -6.94 2.78
N ARG A 66 7.31 -6.81 1.61
CA ARG A 66 8.21 -5.72 1.25
C ARG A 66 7.95 -5.33 -0.20
N GLN A 67 7.46 -4.11 -0.38
CA GLN A 67 7.09 -3.55 -1.67
C GLN A 67 8.10 -2.48 -2.08
N THR A 68 8.82 -2.72 -3.17
CA THR A 68 9.68 -1.73 -3.82
C THR A 68 8.87 -0.91 -4.82
N LEU A 69 9.00 0.42 -4.75
CA LEU A 69 8.32 1.37 -5.61
C LEU A 69 9.35 2.05 -6.51
N TRP A 70 9.09 2.07 -7.81
CA TRP A 70 10.00 2.68 -8.80
C TRP A 70 9.74 4.18 -8.96
N PRO A 71 10.68 5.06 -8.53
CA PRO A 71 10.43 6.49 -8.43
C PRO A 71 10.24 7.18 -9.79
N ASP A 72 10.83 6.66 -10.86
CA ASP A 72 10.68 7.15 -12.24
C ASP A 72 9.25 6.97 -12.81
N THR A 73 8.51 6.00 -12.27
CA THR A 73 7.11 5.73 -12.63
C THR A 73 6.11 6.56 -11.80
N PHE A 74 6.57 7.25 -10.75
CA PHE A 74 5.69 8.00 -9.86
C PHE A 74 4.99 9.15 -10.59
N ARG A 75 3.70 9.31 -10.29
CA ARG A 75 2.86 10.42 -10.76
C ARG A 75 2.08 10.94 -9.57
N SER A 76 2.31 12.21 -9.22
CA SER A 76 1.55 12.88 -8.16
C SER A 76 0.15 13.25 -8.65
N GLY A 77 -0.79 13.37 -7.70
CA GLY A 77 -2.17 13.74 -7.98
C GLY A 77 -3.11 12.56 -8.20
N ALA A 78 -4.37 12.88 -8.50
CA ALA A 78 -5.38 11.86 -8.76
C ALA A 78 -5.17 11.23 -10.14
N PRO A 79 -5.31 9.90 -10.26
CA PRO A 79 -5.26 9.26 -11.57
C PRO A 79 -6.52 9.63 -12.41
N PRO A 80 -6.48 9.45 -13.75
CA PRO A 80 -7.61 9.78 -14.62
C PRO A 80 -8.89 9.04 -14.21
N PRO A 81 -10.09 9.65 -14.26
CA PRO A 81 -11.34 9.02 -13.77
C PRO A 81 -11.65 7.65 -14.41
N GLY A 82 -11.24 7.43 -15.66
CA GLY A 82 -11.47 6.18 -16.39
C GLY A 82 -10.71 4.98 -15.84
N VAL A 83 -9.63 5.15 -15.05
CA VAL A 83 -8.81 4.03 -14.58
C VAL A 83 -9.55 3.12 -13.59
N PHE A 84 -10.56 3.66 -12.91
CA PHE A 84 -11.37 2.93 -11.93
C PHE A 84 -12.68 2.39 -12.52
N GLN A 85 -12.94 2.60 -13.82
CA GLN A 85 -14.11 2.05 -14.47
C GLN A 85 -13.93 0.55 -14.65
N LEU A 86 -14.85 -0.23 -14.09
CA LEU A 86 -14.84 -1.68 -14.26
C LEU A 86 -15.12 -2.05 -15.72
N PRO A 87 -14.37 -3.00 -16.31
CA PRO A 87 -14.71 -3.54 -17.63
C PRO A 87 -16.13 -4.11 -17.64
N VAL A 88 -16.79 -4.08 -18.81
CA VAL A 88 -18.17 -4.57 -18.99
C VAL A 88 -18.33 -6.05 -18.59
N ASP A 89 -17.26 -6.83 -18.72
CA ASP A 89 -17.24 -8.26 -18.37
C ASP A 89 -16.81 -8.53 -16.92
N CYS A 90 -16.63 -7.48 -16.10
CA CYS A 90 -16.36 -7.63 -14.68
C CYS A 90 -17.59 -8.20 -13.96
N LYS A 91 -17.63 -9.52 -13.78
CA LYS A 91 -18.75 -10.20 -13.10
C LYS A 91 -18.65 -9.99 -11.59
N PRO A 92 -19.74 -9.56 -10.92
CA PRO A 92 -19.73 -9.18 -9.50
C PRO A 92 -19.59 -10.37 -8.53
N ARG A 93 -19.54 -11.60 -9.02
CA ARG A 93 -19.48 -12.81 -8.18
C ARG A 93 -18.25 -13.62 -8.52
N CYS A 94 -17.40 -13.83 -7.52
CA CYS A 94 -16.36 -14.84 -7.60
C CYS A 94 -17.00 -16.21 -7.90
N PRO A 95 -16.33 -17.09 -8.66
CA PRO A 95 -16.80 -18.48 -8.83
C PRO A 95 -17.10 -19.12 -7.47
N LEU A 96 -18.11 -19.98 -7.42
CA LEU A 96 -18.46 -20.72 -6.18
C LEU A 96 -17.32 -21.60 -5.68
N THR A 97 -16.40 -21.97 -6.57
CA THR A 97 -15.19 -22.73 -6.29
C THR A 97 -14.02 -21.86 -5.78
N SER A 98 -14.17 -20.54 -5.73
CA SER A 98 -13.12 -19.69 -5.18
C SER A 98 -13.01 -19.86 -3.67
N VAL A 99 -11.79 -19.83 -3.15
CA VAL A 99 -11.49 -19.84 -1.71
C VAL A 99 -12.26 -18.72 -0.99
N CYS A 100 -12.45 -17.58 -1.67
CA CYS A 100 -13.21 -16.44 -1.16
C CYS A 100 -14.68 -16.72 -0.87
N THR A 101 -15.32 -17.62 -1.64
CA THR A 101 -16.72 -18.01 -1.45
C THR A 101 -16.84 -19.00 -0.30
N ILE A 102 -15.98 -20.02 -0.26
CA ILE A 102 -15.97 -21.08 0.78
C ILE A 102 -15.73 -20.48 2.17
N ALA A 103 -14.77 -19.57 2.31
CA ALA A 103 -14.45 -18.91 3.59
C ALA A 103 -15.49 -17.87 4.06
N SER A 104 -16.61 -17.66 3.34
CA SER A 104 -17.74 -16.83 3.81
C SER A 104 -18.81 -17.61 4.55
N LEU A 105 -18.76 -18.94 4.46
CA LEU A 105 -19.78 -19.85 5.00
C LEU A 105 -19.36 -20.49 6.34
N LEU A 106 -18.12 -20.20 6.76
CA LEU A 106 -17.54 -20.54 8.06
C LEU A 106 -17.48 -19.26 8.90
#